data_AF-A0A060CAN1-F1
#
_entry.id   AF-A0A060CAN1-F1
#
_cell.length_a   1.000
_cell.length_b   1.000
_cell.length_c   1.000
_cell.angle_alpha   90.00
_cell.angle_beta   90.00
_cell.angle_gamma   90.00
#
_symmetry.space_group_name_H-M   'P 1'
#
loop_
_entity.id
_entity.type
_entity.pdbx_description
1 polymer ?
#
loop_
_entity_poly.entity_id
_entity_poly.type
_entity_poly.pdbx_seq_one_letter_code
_entity_poly.pdbx_strand_id
1 'polypeptide(L)' 'MKKISVVIPVYNVAEFLPTCLDSLVHQTFPSQDYEVLLVDDGIPIIQPKFVSSILSVIRSVAIID' A
#
# COMPACT_ATOMS: atom_id res chain seq x y z
N MET A 1 12.99 9.68 9.37
CA MET A 1 12.96 10.02 7.93
C MET A 1 12.88 8.71 7.18
N LYS A 2 11.97 8.57 6.21
CA LYS A 2 11.87 7.35 5.38
C LYS A 2 13.07 7.31 4.42
N LYS A 3 13.64 6.12 4.22
CA LYS A 3 14.77 5.87 3.32
C LYS A 3 14.30 5.38 1.95
N ILE A 4 13.16 4.70 1.91
CA ILE A 4 12.56 4.15 0.69
C ILE A 4 11.07 4.49 0.67
N SER A 5 10.59 4.93 -0.49
CA SER A 5 9.16 5.10 -0.75
C SER A 5 8.78 4.18 -1.89
N VAL A 6 7.85 3.25 -1.64
CA VAL A 6 7.33 2.31 -2.63
C VAL A 6 6.03 2.88 -3.18
N VAL A 7 6.03 3.29 -4.45
CA VAL A 7 4.85 3.86 -5.11
C VAL A 7 4.16 2.77 -5.93
N ILE A 8 2.87 2.55 -5.67
CA ILE A 8 2.06 1.51 -6.30
C ILE A 8 0.85 2.16 -6.96
N PRO A 9 0.85 2.32 -8.29
CA PRO A 9 -0.36 2.69 -9.01
C PRO A 9 -1.37 1.55 -8.93
N VAL A 10 -2.62 1.89 -8.59
CA VAL A 10 -3.72 0.95 -8.42
C VAL A 10 -4.78 1.26 -9.48
N TYR A 11 -4.88 0.40 -10.49
CA TYR A 11 -5.90 0.47 -11.53
C TYR A 11 -6.37 -0.93 -11.91
N ASN A 12 -7.60 -1.28 -11.56
CA ASN A 12 -8.19 -2.60 -11.86
C ASN A 12 -7.37 -3.82 -11.38
N VAL A 13 -6.66 -3.69 -10.25
CA VAL A 13 -5.79 -4.74 -9.67
C VAL A 13 -6.30 -5.34 -8.36
N ALA A 14 -7.60 -5.20 -8.07
CA ALA A 14 -8.19 -5.56 -6.77
C ALA A 14 -7.88 -7.01 -6.34
N GLU A 15 -7.76 -7.94 -7.29
CA GLU A 15 -7.44 -9.35 -7.02
C GLU A 15 -5.96 -9.59 -6.63
N PHE A 16 -5.03 -8.78 -7.13
CA PHE A 16 -3.59 -8.95 -6.90
C PHE A 16 -3.06 -8.11 -5.74
N LEU A 17 -3.76 -7.02 -5.45
CA LEU A 17 -3.36 -6.07 -4.43
C LEU A 17 -3.14 -6.71 -3.05
N PRO A 18 -3.96 -7.67 -2.56
CA PRO A 18 -3.72 -8.32 -1.28
C PRO A 18 -2.36 -9.03 -1.22
N THR A 19 -2.03 -9.82 -2.24
CA THR A 19 -0.75 -10.55 -2.31
C THR A 19 0.44 -9.61 -2.45
N CYS A 20 0.29 -8.54 -3.24
CA CYS A 20 1.31 -7.50 -3.35
C CYS A 20 1.63 -6.88 -1.98
N LEU A 21 0.60 -6.49 -1.23
CA LEU A 21 0.77 -5.86 0.08
C LEU A 21 1.30 -6.82 1.13
N ASP A 22 0.83 -8.07 1.14
CA ASP A 22 1.36 -9.12 2.01
C ASP A 22 2.86 -9.33 1.77
N SER A 23 3.33 -9.23 0.52
CA SER A 23 4.76 -9.30 0.21
C SER A 23 5.56 -8.13 0.78
N LEU A 24 4.98 -6.93 0.87
CA LEU A 24 5.65 -5.75 1.45
C LEU A 24 5.76 -5.87 2.97
N VAL A 25 4.73 -6.41 3.61
CA VAL A 25 4.74 -6.69 5.05
C VAL A 25 5.89 -7.62 5.45
N HIS A 26 6.19 -8.62 4.62
CA HIS A 26 7.19 -9.65 4.91
C HIS A 26 8.62 -9.28 4.43
N GLN A 27 8.88 -8.02 4.11
CA GLN A 27 10.23 -7.58 3.74
C GLN A 27 11.19 -7.65 4.93
N THR A 28 12.46 -7.97 4.66
CA THR A 28 13.54 -7.92 5.65
C THR A 28 14.02 -6.51 5.95
N PHE A 29 13.62 -5.53 5.13
CA PHE A 29 13.93 -4.13 5.34
C PHE A 29 13.08 -3.54 6.49
N PRO A 30 13.65 -2.70 7.39
CA PRO A 30 12.92 -2.23 8.55
C PRO A 30 11.67 -1.42 8.18
N SER A 31 10.51 -1.83 8.70
CA SER A 31 9.21 -1.20 8.38
C SER A 31 9.10 0.26 8.80
N GLN A 32 9.85 0.69 9.82
CA GLN A 32 9.94 2.11 10.18
C GLN A 32 10.67 2.96 9.12
N ASP A 33 11.54 2.34 8.31
CA ASP A 33 12.43 3.04 7.37
C ASP A 33 11.86 3.11 5.95
N TYR A 34 10.72 2.49 5.65
CA TYR A 34 10.04 2.66 4.36
C TYR A 34 8.56 3.02 4.49
N GLU A 35 8.00 3.56 3.42
CA GLU A 35 6.58 3.90 3.28
C GLU A 35 6.03 3.34 1.96
N VAL A 36 4.71 3.17 1.90
CA VAL A 36 4.02 2.71 0.70
C VAL A 36 2.98 3.73 0.32
N LEU A 37 3.02 4.21 -0.93
CA LEU A 37 2.08 5.18 -1.47
C LEU A 37 1.22 4.46 -2.51
N LEU A 38 -0.08 4.38 -2.26
CA LEU A 38 -1.03 3.85 -3.23
C LEU A 38 -1.56 5.03 -4.05
N VAL A 39 -1.44 4.97 -5.37
CA VAL A 39 -1.95 6.02 -6.26
C VAL A 39 -3.17 5.46 -6.96
N ASP A 40 -4.35 6.02 -6.68
CA ASP A 40 -5.60 5.59 -7.32
C ASP A 40 -5.74 6.33 -8.65
N ASP A 41 -5.74 5.59 -9.76
CA ASP A 41 -5.88 6.16 -11.11
C ASP A 41 -7.34 6.14 -11.59
N GLY A 42 -8.30 6.24 -10.65
CA GLY A 42 -9.68 6.62 -10.95
C GLY A 42 -10.67 5.48 -11.18
N ILE A 43 -10.57 4.36 -10.45
CA ILE A 43 -11.63 3.33 -10.45
C ILE A 43 -12.25 3.19 -9.06
N PRO A 44 -13.58 3.27 -8.95
CA PRO A 44 -14.25 2.99 -7.69
C PRO A 44 -14.05 1.51 -7.41
N ILE A 45 -13.18 1.17 -6.47
CA ILE A 45 -13.21 0.00 -5.56
C ILE A 45 -11.77 -0.23 -5.04
N ILE A 46 -11.17 0.80 -4.43
CA ILE A 46 -10.38 0.51 -3.22
C ILE A 46 -11.42 0.45 -2.10
N GLN A 47 -11.91 -0.74 -1.76
CA GLN A 47 -12.88 -0.85 -0.68
C GLN A 47 -12.25 -0.28 0.62
N PRO A 48 -12.95 0.56 1.39
CA PRO A 48 -12.40 1.15 2.62
C PRO A 48 -11.87 0.11 3.61
N LYS A 49 -12.48 -1.09 3.63
CA LYS A 49 -12.03 -2.25 4.43
C LYS A 49 -10.61 -2.70 4.07
N PHE A 50 -10.20 -2.52 2.82
CA PHE A 50 -8.90 -2.90 2.33
C PHE A 50 -7.81 -1.97 2.85
N VAL A 51 -8.05 -0.65 2.81
CA VAL A 51 -7.14 0.37 3.36
C VAL A 51 -6.89 0.16 4.86
N SER A 52 -7.93 -0.18 5.62
CA SER A 52 -7.80 -0.42 7.07
C SER A 52 -6.89 -1.61 7.41
N SER A 53 -6.87 -2.66 6.58
CA SER A 53 -5.98 -3.82 6.79
C SER A 53 -4.52 -3.46 6.54
N ILE A 54 -4.24 -2.58 5.59
CA ILE A 54 -2.87 -2.13 5.27
C ILE A 54 -2.34 -1.21 6.38
N LEU A 55 -3.16 -0.26 6.84
CA LEU A 55 -2.78 0.69 7.90
C LEU A 55 -2.42 -0.01 9.22
N SER A 56 -2.96 -1.21 9.46
CA SER A 56 -2.62 -2.04 10.62
C SER A 56 -1.16 -2.51 10.61
N VAL A 57 -0.53 -2.58 9.43
CA VAL A 57 0.81 -3.16 9.25
C VAL A 57 1.84 -2.15 8.76
N ILE A 58 1.44 -1.23 7.87
CA ILE A 58 2.28 -0.17 7.33
C ILE A 58 1.79 1.16 7.90
N ARG A 59 2.58 1.76 8.78
CA ARG A 59 2.23 2.97 9.54
C ARG A 59 2.16 4.25 8.69
N SER A 60 2.47 4.16 7.40
CA SER A 60 2.52 5.30 6.49
C SER A 60 2.02 4.85 5.12
N VAL A 61 0.72 5.05 4.88
CA VAL A 61 0.07 4.87 3.60
C VAL A 61 -0.66 6.15 3.25
N ALA A 62 -0.38 6.70 2.07
CA ALA A 62 -1.16 7.79 1.49
C ALA A 62 -1.84 7.28 0.22
N ILE A 63 -3.10 7.67 0.06
CA ILE A 63 -3.83 7.54 -1.20
C ILE A 63 -3.73 8.90 -1.88
N ILE A 64 -3.22 8.91 -3.11
CA ILE A 64 -3.13 10.10 -3.95
C ILE A 64 -4.16 9.93 -5.07
N ASP A 65 -5.08 10.90 -5.16
CA ASP A 65 -6.06 11.07 -6.23
C ASP A 65 -5.49 11.94 -7.36
#